data_AF-A0A643FCY4-F1
#
_entry.id   AF-A0A643FCY4-F1
#
_cell.length_a   1.000
_cell.length_b   1.000
_cell.length_c   1.000
_cell.angle_alpha   90.00
_cell.angle_beta   90.00
_cell.angle_gamma   90.00
#
_symmetry.space_group_name_H-M   'P 1'
#
loop_
_entity.id
_entity.type
_entity.pdbx_description
1 polymer ?
#
loop_
_entity_poly.entity_id
_entity_poly.type
_entity_poly.pdbx_seq_one_letter_code
_entity_poly.pdbx_strand_id
1 'polypeptide(L)'
;MNKEMFTEPGRLSHAVIDWSHGRVLGFAVPADESVRHERVELCLDGVALTSAVAQRSMFDFNEAWGGLPIPPREGCAFSLRIPQASLLPSQLEADAVLLGVRDSQGRWLLEQRLRGPHEVLALTEGAPLDLLYSVAFDRVREGVLRGHVHDRHRLGHVPALQTRLNNGTPVPLPFAGAMDDAGNFSFELSLPLEALVDGENRLHVQGPEGQPLASYPIRLGPASDSLAEHRLQVLEAEVEFLKQLLLTRPDDTAPARLDLFKTEVIGLCSEMLSLQRVQLEREFQARLAAHPTSDAANRNVP
;
A
#
# COMPACT_ATOMS: atom_id res chain seq x y z
N MET A 1 -25.82 -9.59 14.70
CA MET A 1 -26.10 -9.97 16.10
C MET A 1 -25.12 -9.20 16.96
N ASN A 2 -25.56 -8.07 17.52
CA ASN A 2 -24.70 -7.13 18.25
C ASN A 2 -24.27 -7.75 19.57
N LYS A 3 -22.98 -8.03 19.71
CA LYS A 3 -22.39 -8.37 21.00
C LYS A 3 -22.19 -7.03 21.72
N GLU A 4 -23.08 -6.71 22.64
CA GLU A 4 -22.88 -5.64 23.60
C GLU A 4 -21.55 -5.89 24.31
N MET A 5 -20.55 -5.06 23.99
CA MET A 5 -19.34 -4.93 24.78
C MET A 5 -19.76 -4.33 26.11
N PHE A 6 -19.97 -5.20 27.10
CA PHE A 6 -19.90 -4.80 28.50
C PHE A 6 -18.50 -4.24 28.75
N THR A 7 -18.37 -2.92 28.67
CA THR A 7 -17.24 -2.22 29.28
C THR A 7 -17.37 -2.38 30.78
N GLU A 8 -16.62 -3.31 31.37
CA GLU A 8 -16.44 -3.37 32.82
C GLU A 8 -15.91 -2.01 33.30
N PRO A 9 -16.62 -1.31 34.21
CA PRO A 9 -16.11 -0.09 34.80
C PRO A 9 -14.88 -0.46 35.65
N GLY A 10 -13.69 -0.08 35.18
CA GLY A 10 -12.43 -0.27 35.93
C GLY A 10 -11.26 -0.88 35.16
N ARG A 11 -11.39 -1.21 33.86
CA ARG A 11 -10.26 -1.74 33.08
C ARG A 11 -9.26 -0.62 32.76
N LEU A 12 -8.14 -0.60 33.48
CA LEU A 12 -7.05 0.39 33.34
C LEU A 12 -6.13 0.14 32.13
N SER A 13 -6.37 -0.94 31.37
CA SER A 13 -5.57 -1.34 30.21
C SER A 13 -6.48 -1.95 29.15
N HIS A 14 -6.22 -1.65 27.86
CA HIS A 14 -7.01 -2.13 26.73
C HIS A 14 -6.17 -2.10 25.44
N ALA A 15 -6.43 -3.01 24.49
CA ALA A 15 -5.85 -2.94 23.14
C ALA A 15 -6.88 -3.31 22.05
N VAL A 16 -6.69 -2.77 20.85
CA VAL A 16 -7.48 -3.07 19.64
C VAL A 16 -6.57 -3.18 18.43
N ILE A 17 -7.06 -3.85 17.38
CA ILE A 17 -6.37 -3.92 16.10
C ILE A 17 -6.78 -2.72 15.25
N ASP A 18 -5.79 -1.94 14.83
CA ASP A 18 -5.91 -0.95 13.77
C ASP A 18 -5.50 -1.59 12.45
N TRP A 19 -6.50 -2.17 11.79
CA TRP A 19 -6.33 -2.84 10.49
C TRP A 19 -5.89 -1.89 9.38
N SER A 20 -6.27 -0.62 9.46
CA SER A 20 -5.93 0.36 8.42
C SER A 20 -4.42 0.61 8.33
N HIS A 21 -3.73 0.53 9.47
CA HIS A 21 -2.28 0.72 9.60
C HIS A 21 -1.51 -0.56 9.92
N GLY A 22 -2.17 -1.72 9.88
CA GLY A 22 -1.54 -3.00 10.12
C GLY A 22 -0.86 -3.11 11.49
N ARG A 23 -1.50 -2.61 12.56
CA ARG A 23 -0.89 -2.53 13.91
C ARG A 23 -1.90 -2.80 15.02
N VAL A 24 -1.39 -3.18 16.19
CA VAL A 24 -2.15 -3.21 17.44
C VAL A 24 -1.88 -1.94 18.22
N LEU A 25 -2.93 -1.26 18.64
CA LEU A 25 -2.88 -0.02 19.43
C LEU A 25 -3.56 -0.25 20.77
N GLY A 26 -3.12 0.46 21.79
CA GLY A 26 -3.77 0.38 23.08
C GLY A 26 -3.13 1.29 24.12
N PHE A 27 -3.63 1.15 25.33
CA PHE A 27 -3.03 1.75 26.50
C PHE A 27 -2.91 0.72 27.62
N ALA A 28 -1.88 0.87 28.45
CA ALA A 28 -1.65 -0.01 29.59
C ALA A 28 -1.11 0.80 30.78
N VAL A 29 -1.80 0.70 31.91
CA VAL A 29 -1.36 1.32 33.17
C VAL A 29 -0.84 0.25 34.13
N PRO A 30 0.33 0.50 34.75
CA PRO A 30 0.85 -0.38 35.78
C PRO A 30 -0.13 -0.64 36.91
N ALA A 31 -0.20 -1.89 37.36
CA ALA A 31 -0.93 -2.23 38.58
C ALA A 31 -0.22 -1.71 39.84
N ASP A 32 1.11 -1.56 39.78
CA ASP A 32 1.94 -1.00 40.84
C ASP A 32 2.18 0.49 40.58
N GLU A 33 1.73 1.35 41.50
CA GLU A 33 1.89 2.80 41.40
C GLU A 33 3.35 3.28 41.45
N SER A 34 4.27 2.44 41.93
CA SER A 34 5.71 2.73 41.89
C SER A 34 6.31 2.61 40.49
N VAL A 35 5.63 1.91 39.58
CA VAL A 35 6.03 1.74 38.19
C VAL A 35 5.39 2.84 37.34
N ARG A 36 6.21 3.57 36.59
CA ARG A 36 5.75 4.70 35.78
C ARG A 36 5.05 4.25 34.48
N HIS A 37 5.53 3.18 33.86
CA HIS A 37 5.07 2.69 32.56
C HIS A 37 4.95 1.16 32.54
N GLU A 38 3.90 0.64 31.91
CA GLU A 38 3.65 -0.79 31.80
C GLU A 38 4.41 -1.36 30.59
N ARG A 39 4.90 -2.60 30.70
CA ARG A 39 5.46 -3.32 29.55
C ARG A 39 4.39 -4.24 28.97
N VAL A 40 4.24 -4.21 27.65
CA VAL A 40 3.31 -5.05 26.92
C VAL A 40 4.03 -5.90 25.89
N GLU A 41 3.52 -7.10 25.63
CA GLU A 41 4.10 -8.05 24.70
C GLU A 41 3.07 -8.48 23.66
N LEU A 42 3.45 -8.41 22.37
CA LEU A 42 2.67 -8.96 21.26
C LEU A 42 2.99 -10.43 21.12
N CYS A 43 1.97 -11.26 21.07
CA CYS A 43 2.09 -12.71 20.95
C CYS A 43 1.33 -13.25 19.75
N LEU A 44 1.86 -14.30 19.12
CA LEU A 44 1.13 -15.19 18.22
C LEU A 44 1.15 -16.61 18.79
N ASP A 45 -0.01 -17.23 18.93
CA ASP A 45 -0.21 -18.56 19.53
C ASP A 45 0.52 -18.73 20.89
N GLY A 46 0.51 -17.66 21.69
CA GLY A 46 1.16 -17.62 23.01
C GLY A 46 2.68 -17.39 22.98
N VAL A 47 3.31 -17.35 21.80
CA VAL A 47 4.73 -17.04 21.63
C VAL A 47 4.90 -15.53 21.52
N ALA A 48 5.69 -14.94 22.41
CA ALA A 48 6.02 -13.52 22.36
C ALA A 48 6.92 -13.20 21.17
N LEU A 49 6.51 -12.23 20.35
CA LEU A 49 7.23 -11.82 19.14
C LEU A 49 8.01 -10.53 19.33
N THR A 50 7.41 -9.58 20.05
CA THR A 50 7.99 -8.27 20.33
C THR A 50 7.34 -7.69 21.59
N SER A 51 7.95 -6.65 22.14
CA SER A 51 7.46 -5.97 23.33
C SER A 51 7.71 -4.47 23.26
N ALA A 52 6.83 -3.68 23.88
CA ALA A 52 7.00 -2.25 24.01
C ALA A 52 6.68 -1.78 25.43
N VAL A 53 7.21 -0.61 25.77
CA VAL A 53 6.83 0.12 26.99
C VAL A 53 5.72 1.10 26.62
N ALA A 54 4.61 1.04 27.35
CA ALA A 54 3.47 1.92 27.21
C ALA A 54 3.80 3.31 27.79
N GLN A 55 4.50 4.12 27.00
CA GLN A 55 4.98 5.44 27.39
C GLN A 55 4.64 6.55 26.39
N ARG A 56 4.02 6.21 25.26
CA ARG A 56 3.70 7.18 24.21
C ARG A 56 2.55 8.08 24.64
N SER A 57 2.52 9.30 24.12
CA SER A 57 1.38 10.18 24.31
C SER A 57 0.22 9.67 23.47
N MET A 58 -0.99 9.78 24.00
CA MET A 58 -2.18 9.44 23.21
C MET A 58 -2.36 10.33 21.97
N PHE A 59 -1.79 11.54 22.01
CA PHE A 59 -1.81 12.51 20.91
C PHE A 59 -0.80 12.19 19.80
N ASP A 60 0.17 11.30 20.05
CA ASP A 60 1.13 10.86 19.02
C ASP A 60 0.45 10.01 17.94
N PHE A 61 -0.76 9.53 18.23
CA PHE A 61 -1.61 8.80 17.30
C PHE A 61 -2.62 9.80 16.76
N ASN A 62 -2.27 10.46 15.65
CA ASN A 62 -3.04 11.51 14.96
C ASN A 62 -4.45 11.08 14.48
N GLU A 63 -4.96 9.93 14.92
CA GLU A 63 -6.10 9.23 14.36
C GLU A 63 -7.11 8.86 15.45
N ALA A 64 -8.37 8.68 15.03
CA ALA A 64 -9.41 8.19 15.91
C ALA A 64 -8.96 6.85 16.50
N TRP A 65 -8.89 6.79 17.82
CA TRP A 65 -8.46 5.66 18.66
C TRP A 65 -9.32 4.38 18.50
N GLY A 66 -9.94 4.13 17.35
CA GLY A 66 -10.73 2.94 17.05
C GLY A 66 -11.95 2.77 17.96
N GLY A 67 -12.43 3.84 18.60
CA GLY A 67 -13.46 3.76 19.63
C GLY A 67 -12.96 3.27 21.00
N LEU A 68 -11.65 3.17 21.22
CA LEU A 68 -11.08 2.97 22.55
C LEU A 68 -11.51 4.10 23.50
N PRO A 69 -11.72 3.80 24.78
CA PRO A 69 -11.96 4.84 25.77
C PRO A 69 -10.72 5.73 25.91
N ILE A 70 -10.94 6.96 26.39
CA ILE A 70 -9.85 7.88 26.71
C ILE A 70 -8.93 7.20 27.74
N PRO A 71 -7.61 7.10 27.48
CA PRO A 71 -6.68 6.52 28.41
C PRO A 71 -6.70 7.27 29.75
N PRO A 72 -6.54 6.57 30.88
CA PRO A 72 -6.52 7.19 32.21
C PRO A 72 -5.28 8.04 32.48
N ARG A 73 -4.21 7.92 31.66
CA ARG A 73 -2.96 8.69 31.76
C ARG A 73 -2.44 9.07 30.37
N GLU A 74 -1.84 10.24 30.23
CA GLU A 74 -1.34 10.74 28.94
C GLU A 74 -0.23 9.85 28.34
N GLY A 75 0.71 9.41 29.17
CA GLY A 75 1.88 8.61 28.77
C GLY A 75 1.73 7.11 29.03
N CYS A 76 0.61 6.52 28.61
CA CYS A 76 0.36 5.09 28.77
C CYS A 76 -0.05 4.38 27.48
N ALA A 77 0.15 5.02 26.32
CA ALA A 77 -0.18 4.45 25.03
C ALA A 77 0.96 3.58 24.46
N PHE A 78 0.59 2.60 23.63
CA PHE A 78 1.53 1.76 22.89
C PHE A 78 1.03 1.46 21.47
N SER A 79 1.97 1.08 20.61
CA SER A 79 1.71 0.55 19.28
C SER A 79 2.67 -0.60 19.00
N LEU A 80 2.15 -1.70 18.50
CA LEU A 80 2.89 -2.92 18.21
C LEU A 80 2.52 -3.41 16.81
N ARG A 81 3.49 -3.99 16.12
CA ARG A 81 3.30 -4.69 14.85
C ARG A 81 4.01 -6.02 14.90
N ILE A 82 3.63 -6.94 14.01
CA ILE A 82 4.30 -8.23 13.91
C ILE A 82 5.63 -8.02 13.16
N PRO A 83 6.80 -8.21 13.79
CA PRO A 83 8.06 -8.06 13.08
C PRO A 83 8.18 -9.15 12.02
N GLN A 84 8.53 -8.78 10.79
CA GLN A 84 8.64 -9.75 9.69
C GLN A 84 9.61 -10.90 10.01
N ALA A 85 10.72 -10.59 10.70
CA ALA A 85 11.72 -11.58 11.10
C ALA A 85 11.25 -12.58 12.17
N SER A 86 10.15 -12.27 12.87
CA SER A 86 9.63 -13.10 13.97
C SER A 86 8.54 -14.07 13.52
N LEU A 87 8.12 -14.03 12.24
CA LEU A 87 7.11 -14.92 11.69
C LEU A 87 7.67 -16.33 11.46
N LEU A 88 7.03 -17.32 12.07
CA LEU A 88 7.34 -18.73 11.83
C LEU A 88 6.60 -19.24 10.58
N PRO A 89 7.21 -20.11 9.76
CA PRO A 89 6.52 -20.70 8.60
C PRO A 89 5.19 -21.36 8.95
N SER A 90 5.11 -22.03 10.10
CA SER A 90 3.88 -22.67 10.59
C SER A 90 2.73 -21.70 10.82
N GLN A 91 3.02 -20.43 11.14
CA GLN A 91 2.01 -19.38 11.33
C GLN A 91 1.47 -18.84 9.99
N LEU A 92 2.23 -19.03 8.91
CA LEU A 92 1.82 -18.67 7.55
C LEU A 92 1.08 -19.81 6.83
N GLU A 93 1.11 -21.02 7.38
CA GLU A 93 0.38 -22.18 6.85
C GLU A 93 -0.91 -22.49 7.63
N ALA A 94 -1.06 -21.92 8.82
CA ALA A 94 -2.22 -22.16 9.68
C ALA A 94 -3.48 -21.46 9.17
N ASP A 95 -4.62 -22.16 9.24
CA ASP A 95 -5.95 -21.61 8.92
C ASP A 95 -6.39 -20.51 9.89
N ALA A 96 -5.83 -20.52 11.11
CA ALA A 96 -6.05 -19.48 12.09
C ALA A 96 -4.89 -19.38 13.07
N VAL A 97 -4.60 -18.15 13.50
CA VAL A 97 -3.55 -17.83 14.46
C VAL A 97 -4.17 -16.98 15.57
N LEU A 98 -3.83 -17.25 16.83
CA LEU A 98 -4.26 -16.41 17.95
C LEU A 98 -3.29 -15.25 18.13
N LEU A 99 -3.71 -14.04 17.77
CA LEU A 99 -3.03 -12.81 18.12
C LEU A 99 -3.44 -12.37 19.52
N GLY A 100 -2.48 -11.97 20.33
CA GLY A 100 -2.82 -11.34 21.60
C GLY A 100 -1.78 -10.33 22.08
N VAL A 101 -2.21 -9.48 22.99
CA VAL A 101 -1.33 -8.56 23.73
C VAL A 101 -1.48 -8.84 25.20
N ARG A 102 -0.36 -9.03 25.90
CA ARG A 102 -0.34 -9.24 27.37
C ARG A 102 0.47 -8.16 28.06
N ASP A 103 0.11 -7.85 29.31
CA ASP A 103 0.91 -7.00 30.19
C ASP A 103 2.05 -7.78 30.88
N SER A 104 2.86 -7.09 31.70
CA SER A 104 3.96 -7.70 32.44
C SER A 104 3.53 -8.75 33.48
N GLN A 105 2.25 -8.74 33.87
CA GLN A 105 1.65 -9.74 34.78
C GLN A 105 1.10 -10.95 34.01
N GLY A 106 1.20 -10.96 32.69
CA GLY A 106 0.67 -12.02 31.83
C GLY A 106 -0.84 -11.92 31.58
N ARG A 107 -1.50 -10.81 31.96
CA ARG A 107 -2.94 -10.61 31.70
C ARG A 107 -3.16 -10.17 30.27
N TRP A 108 -4.15 -10.78 29.62
CA TRP A 108 -4.53 -10.42 28.25
C TRP A 108 -5.25 -9.08 28.19
N LEU A 109 -4.69 -8.16 27.40
CA LEU A 109 -5.28 -6.88 27.02
C LEU A 109 -6.12 -7.01 25.76
N LEU A 110 -5.74 -7.92 24.87
CA LEU A 110 -6.41 -8.28 23.63
C LEU A 110 -6.17 -9.75 23.33
N GLU A 111 -7.20 -10.44 22.89
CA GLU A 111 -7.14 -11.77 22.27
C GLU A 111 -8.01 -11.73 21.02
N GLN A 112 -7.41 -11.97 19.86
CA GLN A 112 -8.09 -11.97 18.57
C GLN A 112 -7.64 -13.17 17.76
N ARG A 113 -8.61 -13.95 17.27
CA ARG A 113 -8.33 -15.00 16.30
C ARG A 113 -8.20 -14.36 14.91
N LEU A 114 -7.05 -14.52 14.29
CA LEU A 114 -6.78 -14.13 12.91
C LEU A 114 -7.16 -15.27 11.97
N ARG A 115 -7.77 -14.94 10.83
CA ARG A 115 -8.16 -15.88 9.78
C ARG A 115 -7.03 -15.99 8.77
N GLY A 116 -6.30 -17.10 8.84
CA GLY A 116 -5.27 -17.45 7.89
C GLY A 116 -4.08 -16.48 7.81
N PRO A 117 -3.17 -16.74 6.85
CA PRO A 117 -1.94 -15.97 6.70
C PRO A 117 -2.14 -14.54 6.24
N HIS A 118 -3.23 -14.23 5.54
CA HIS A 118 -3.47 -12.90 4.98
C HIS A 118 -3.76 -11.85 6.06
N GLU A 119 -4.51 -12.20 7.12
CA GLU A 119 -4.69 -11.31 8.28
C GLU A 119 -3.39 -11.13 9.07
N VAL A 120 -2.54 -12.16 9.16
CA VAL A 120 -1.21 -12.06 9.78
C VAL A 120 -0.31 -11.13 8.97
N LEU A 121 -0.28 -11.31 7.64
CA LEU A 121 0.47 -10.45 6.73
C LEU A 121 0.02 -8.99 6.83
N ALA A 122 -1.28 -8.74 6.92
CA ALA A 122 -1.81 -7.38 7.07
C ALA A 122 -1.34 -6.65 8.34
N LEU A 123 -0.91 -7.40 9.37
CA LEU A 123 -0.41 -6.86 10.65
C LEU A 123 1.13 -6.90 10.76
N THR A 124 1.81 -7.29 9.68
CA THR A 124 3.27 -7.43 9.64
C THR A 124 3.95 -6.13 9.24
N GLU A 125 5.06 -5.82 9.89
CA GLU A 125 5.90 -4.68 9.53
C GLU A 125 6.39 -4.80 8.08
N GLY A 126 6.24 -3.72 7.31
CA GLY A 126 6.65 -3.70 5.90
C GLY A 126 5.84 -4.63 5.00
N ALA A 127 4.62 -5.01 5.39
CA ALA A 127 3.76 -5.87 4.59
C ALA A 127 3.66 -5.36 3.14
N PRO A 128 3.95 -6.21 2.13
CA PRO A 128 3.89 -5.82 0.73
C PRO A 128 2.44 -5.53 0.33
N LEU A 129 2.11 -4.26 0.12
CA LEU A 129 0.75 -3.82 -0.18
C LEU A 129 0.20 -4.40 -1.49
N ASP A 130 1.07 -4.73 -2.43
CA ASP A 130 0.73 -5.37 -3.70
C ASP A 130 0.23 -6.82 -3.55
N LEU A 131 0.51 -7.46 -2.40
CA LEU A 131 -0.11 -8.75 -2.06
C LEU A 131 -1.49 -8.59 -1.43
N LEU A 132 -1.74 -7.48 -0.75
CA LEU A 132 -3.00 -7.22 -0.04
C LEU A 132 -4.03 -6.52 -0.94
N TYR A 133 -3.57 -5.60 -1.78
CA TYR A 133 -4.42 -4.70 -2.54
C TYR A 133 -3.97 -4.58 -4.00
N SER A 134 -4.89 -4.18 -4.86
CA SER A 134 -4.56 -3.67 -6.20
C SER A 134 -5.43 -2.46 -6.50
N VAL A 135 -4.90 -1.50 -7.25
CA VAL A 135 -5.62 -0.29 -7.62
C VAL A 135 -5.89 -0.31 -9.11
N ALA A 136 -7.13 -0.02 -9.49
CA ALA A 136 -7.47 0.27 -10.87
C ALA A 136 -8.02 1.69 -10.96
N PHE A 137 -7.52 2.43 -11.94
CA PHE A 137 -7.96 3.78 -12.24
C PHE A 137 -8.93 3.73 -13.41
N ASP A 138 -9.97 4.56 -13.33
CA ASP A 138 -10.86 4.76 -14.45
C ASP A 138 -10.27 5.85 -15.36
N ARG A 139 -10.92 7.01 -15.44
CA ARG A 139 -10.42 8.19 -16.15
C ARG A 139 -10.68 9.44 -15.34
N VAL A 140 -9.84 10.45 -15.55
CA VAL A 140 -10.11 11.80 -15.07
C VAL A 140 -11.30 12.36 -15.85
N ARG A 141 -12.33 12.84 -15.13
CA ARG A 141 -13.46 13.59 -15.70
C ARG A 141 -13.70 14.82 -14.84
N GLU A 142 -13.82 15.98 -15.47
CA GLU A 142 -14.14 17.24 -14.78
C GLU A 142 -13.19 17.57 -13.61
N GLY A 143 -11.90 17.21 -13.75
CA GLY A 143 -10.89 17.43 -12.71
C GLY A 143 -10.92 16.41 -11.56
N VAL A 144 -11.75 15.37 -11.63
CA VAL A 144 -11.83 14.30 -10.64
C VAL A 144 -11.30 13.00 -11.23
N LEU A 145 -10.34 12.37 -10.54
CA LEU A 145 -9.91 11.01 -10.82
C LEU A 145 -10.74 10.04 -9.99
N ARG A 146 -11.31 9.04 -10.67
CA ARG A 146 -12.03 7.92 -10.04
C ARG A 146 -11.26 6.62 -10.21
N GLY A 147 -11.47 5.72 -9.27
CA GLY A 147 -10.96 4.37 -9.35
C GLY A 147 -11.44 3.53 -8.19
N HIS A 148 -10.89 2.34 -8.10
CA HIS A 148 -11.18 1.40 -7.02
C HIS A 148 -9.92 0.70 -6.53
N VAL A 149 -9.95 0.36 -5.25
CA VAL A 149 -8.95 -0.46 -4.58
C VAL A 149 -9.58 -1.82 -4.31
N HIS A 150 -9.06 -2.86 -4.95
CA HIS A 150 -9.49 -4.23 -4.74
C HIS A 150 -8.73 -4.83 -3.56
N ASP A 151 -9.47 -5.29 -2.55
CA ASP A 151 -8.99 -6.10 -1.43
C ASP A 151 -8.94 -7.56 -1.87
N ARG A 152 -7.72 -8.04 -2.14
CA ARG A 152 -7.47 -9.38 -2.71
C ARG A 152 -7.92 -10.50 -1.79
N HIS A 153 -8.03 -10.22 -0.49
CA HIS A 153 -8.38 -11.19 0.53
C HIS A 153 -9.73 -10.91 1.18
N ARG A 154 -10.43 -9.85 0.76
CA ARG A 154 -11.74 -9.44 1.27
C ARG A 154 -11.75 -9.30 2.80
N LEU A 155 -10.67 -8.72 3.33
CA LEU A 155 -10.57 -8.37 4.75
C LEU A 155 -11.66 -7.36 5.15
N GLY A 156 -12.09 -6.52 4.21
CA GLY A 156 -13.19 -5.57 4.44
C GLY A 156 -12.80 -4.38 5.32
N HIS A 157 -11.50 -4.21 5.58
CA HIS A 157 -10.95 -3.07 6.28
C HIS A 157 -10.50 -2.01 5.28
N VAL A 158 -10.95 -0.77 5.48
CA VAL A 158 -10.54 0.36 4.64
C VAL A 158 -9.04 0.57 4.82
N PRO A 159 -8.23 0.49 3.75
CA PRO A 159 -6.78 0.61 3.87
C PRO A 159 -6.37 2.08 4.05
N ALA A 160 -5.33 2.34 4.85
CA ALA A 160 -4.78 3.70 5.01
C ALA A 160 -3.87 4.12 3.84
N LEU A 161 -4.39 4.02 2.61
CA LEU A 161 -3.65 4.45 1.42
C LEU A 161 -3.56 5.96 1.32
N GLN A 162 -2.48 6.42 0.72
CA GLN A 162 -2.21 7.83 0.46
C GLN A 162 -2.02 8.04 -1.04
N THR A 163 -2.25 9.27 -1.46
CA THR A 163 -1.96 9.74 -2.81
C THR A 163 -0.93 10.84 -2.78
N ARG A 164 -0.04 10.83 -3.78
CA ARG A 164 0.93 11.88 -4.00
C ARG A 164 0.91 12.29 -5.46
N LEU A 165 0.61 13.55 -5.72
CA LEU A 165 0.72 14.13 -7.06
C LEU A 165 2.13 14.65 -7.27
N ASN A 166 2.81 14.19 -8.32
CA ASN A 166 4.19 14.52 -8.64
C ASN A 166 5.10 14.32 -7.41
N ASN A 167 5.85 15.35 -7.03
CA ASN A 167 6.70 15.39 -5.85
C ASN A 167 6.05 16.11 -4.65
N GLY A 168 4.72 16.24 -4.65
CA GLY A 168 3.96 16.90 -3.59
C GLY A 168 3.94 16.10 -2.27
N THR A 169 3.24 16.65 -1.28
CA THR A 169 3.03 15.98 0.01
C THR A 169 2.00 14.85 -0.15
N PRO A 170 2.25 13.65 0.40
CA PRO A 170 1.24 12.60 0.46
C PRO A 170 0.00 13.05 1.24
N VAL A 171 -1.18 12.78 0.71
CA VAL A 171 -2.48 13.04 1.36
C VAL A 171 -3.31 11.75 1.40
N PRO A 172 -4.16 11.54 2.42
CA PRO A 172 -5.01 10.35 2.49
C PRO A 172 -5.88 10.15 1.24
N LEU A 173 -6.03 8.91 0.78
CA LEU A 173 -6.90 8.57 -0.35
C LEU A 173 -8.38 8.60 0.12
N PRO A 174 -9.25 9.40 -0.50
CA PRO A 174 -10.65 9.53 -0.07
C PRO A 174 -11.52 8.37 -0.57
N PHE A 175 -11.86 7.43 0.32
CA PHE A 175 -12.76 6.32 0.00
C PHE A 175 -14.24 6.72 0.07
N ALA A 176 -15.02 6.26 -0.91
CA ALA A 176 -16.43 6.58 -1.11
C ALA A 176 -17.37 5.50 -0.52
N GLY A 177 -17.14 5.13 0.74
CA GLY A 177 -17.99 4.20 1.49
C GLY A 177 -17.34 2.85 1.82
N ALA A 178 -18.19 1.87 2.13
CA ALA A 178 -17.76 0.52 2.49
C ALA A 178 -17.38 -0.32 1.25
N MET A 179 -16.73 -1.46 1.50
CA MET A 179 -16.39 -2.44 0.46
C MET A 179 -17.65 -2.99 -0.21
N ASP A 180 -17.62 -3.14 -1.53
CA ASP A 180 -18.68 -3.84 -2.28
C ASP A 180 -18.56 -5.37 -2.18
N ASP A 181 -19.57 -6.09 -2.70
CA ASP A 181 -19.59 -7.56 -2.70
C ASP A 181 -18.47 -8.20 -3.55
N ALA A 182 -17.88 -7.41 -4.46
CA ALA A 182 -16.76 -7.84 -5.29
C ALA A 182 -15.39 -7.67 -4.59
N GLY A 183 -15.36 -7.00 -3.44
CA GLY A 183 -14.14 -6.74 -2.67
C GLY A 183 -13.48 -5.41 -3.01
N ASN A 184 -14.21 -4.43 -3.54
CA ASN A 184 -13.65 -3.14 -3.96
C ASN A 184 -14.06 -2.01 -3.03
N PHE A 185 -13.11 -1.10 -2.78
CA PHE A 185 -13.36 0.22 -2.21
C PHE A 185 -13.23 1.28 -3.31
N SER A 186 -14.31 1.99 -3.59
CA SER A 186 -14.30 3.11 -4.54
C SER A 186 -13.62 4.35 -3.93
N PHE A 187 -12.96 5.16 -4.76
CA PHE A 187 -12.43 6.46 -4.35
C PHE A 187 -12.69 7.53 -5.41
N GLU A 188 -12.82 8.78 -4.96
CA GLU A 188 -12.93 9.95 -5.84
C GLU A 188 -11.96 11.05 -5.38
N LEU A 189 -10.98 11.37 -6.22
CA LEU A 189 -9.92 12.34 -5.91
C LEU A 189 -10.03 13.57 -6.80
N SER A 190 -10.33 14.72 -6.20
CA SER A 190 -10.23 16.02 -6.87
C SER A 190 -8.77 16.38 -7.11
N LEU A 191 -8.38 16.58 -8.37
CA LEU A 191 -7.01 16.94 -8.72
C LEU A 191 -6.77 18.44 -8.44
N PRO A 192 -5.79 18.80 -7.61
CA PRO A 192 -5.46 20.20 -7.35
C PRO A 192 -4.83 20.81 -8.61
N LEU A 193 -5.62 21.60 -9.36
CA LEU A 193 -5.19 22.21 -10.62
C LEU A 193 -3.92 23.05 -10.47
N GLU A 194 -3.75 23.70 -9.31
CA GLU A 194 -2.59 24.51 -8.96
C GLU A 194 -1.29 23.71 -8.74
N ALA A 195 -1.38 22.41 -8.50
CA ALA A 195 -0.22 21.53 -8.34
C ALA A 195 0.12 20.74 -9.62
N LEU A 196 -0.70 20.87 -10.66
CA LEU A 196 -0.42 20.30 -11.97
C LEU A 196 0.52 21.22 -12.76
N VAL A 197 1.46 20.62 -13.49
CA VAL A 197 2.36 21.33 -14.40
C VAL A 197 1.95 21.08 -15.84
N ASP A 198 2.27 21.99 -16.75
CA ASP A 198 2.10 21.75 -18.18
C ASP A 198 2.95 20.55 -18.63
N GLY A 199 2.36 19.66 -19.43
CA GLY A 199 2.99 18.41 -19.86
C GLY A 199 2.62 17.22 -18.96
N GLU A 200 3.63 16.49 -18.52
CA GLU A 200 3.44 15.21 -17.83
C GLU A 200 3.36 15.38 -16.31
N ASN A 201 2.32 14.81 -15.73
CA ASN A 201 2.09 14.69 -14.30
C ASN A 201 1.88 13.21 -13.96
N ARG A 202 2.14 12.85 -12.71
CA ARG A 202 1.94 11.49 -12.23
C ARG A 202 1.32 11.50 -10.86
N LEU A 203 0.20 10.79 -10.71
CA LEU A 203 -0.37 10.51 -9.40
C LEU A 203 0.16 9.15 -8.93
N HIS A 204 0.64 9.08 -7.71
CA HIS A 204 1.04 7.84 -7.05
C HIS A 204 0.04 7.49 -5.97
N VAL A 205 -0.40 6.24 -5.92
CA VAL A 205 -1.07 5.64 -4.76
C VAL A 205 -0.03 4.81 -4.02
N GLN A 206 0.08 5.05 -2.72
CA GLN A 206 1.12 4.49 -1.87
C GLN A 206 0.58 4.14 -0.48
N GLY A 207 1.34 3.32 0.25
CA GLY A 207 1.09 2.99 1.65
C GLY A 207 1.38 4.12 2.63
N PRO A 208 1.01 3.93 3.90
CA PRO A 208 1.24 4.92 4.96
C PRO A 208 2.73 5.19 5.21
N GLU A 209 3.63 4.26 4.84
CA GLU A 209 5.09 4.43 4.97
C GLU A 209 5.75 4.69 3.61
N GLY A 210 4.96 5.04 2.59
CA GLY A 210 5.45 5.37 1.26
C GLY A 210 5.71 4.17 0.35
N GLN A 211 5.26 2.96 0.72
CA GLN A 211 5.33 1.79 -0.17
C GLN A 211 4.53 2.08 -1.46
N PRO A 212 5.13 2.01 -2.66
CA PRO A 212 4.38 2.28 -3.87
C PRO A 212 3.37 1.16 -4.14
N LEU A 213 2.14 1.51 -4.52
CA LEU A 213 1.10 0.54 -4.90
C LEU A 213 0.65 0.67 -6.36
N ALA A 214 0.42 1.88 -6.84
CA ALA A 214 0.05 2.12 -8.24
C ALA A 214 0.40 3.55 -8.68
N SER A 215 0.42 3.79 -9.99
CA SER A 215 0.60 5.13 -10.54
C SER A 215 -0.33 5.39 -11.72
N TYR A 216 -0.80 6.64 -11.85
CA TYR A 216 -1.66 7.08 -12.93
C TYR A 216 -1.04 8.29 -13.64
N PRO A 217 -0.79 8.20 -14.96
CA PRO A 217 -0.27 9.33 -15.74
C PRO A 217 -1.40 10.35 -16.00
N ILE A 218 -1.07 11.63 -15.88
CA ILE A 218 -1.96 12.76 -16.19
C ILE A 218 -1.21 13.68 -17.15
N ARG A 219 -1.75 13.89 -18.36
CA ARG A 219 -1.19 14.86 -19.32
C ARG A 219 -2.04 16.12 -19.37
N LEU A 220 -1.39 17.28 -19.21
CA LEU A 220 -1.96 18.60 -19.50
C LEU A 220 -1.28 19.18 -20.74
N GLY A 221 -2.07 19.70 -21.68
CA GLY A 221 -1.57 20.31 -22.92
C GLY A 221 -2.08 19.61 -24.19
N PRO A 222 -1.60 20.03 -25.38
CA PRO A 222 -2.11 19.52 -26.65
C PRO A 222 -1.81 18.02 -26.77
N ALA A 223 -2.87 17.23 -26.91
CA ALA A 223 -2.79 15.79 -27.09
C ALA A 223 -2.01 15.47 -28.37
N SER A 224 -0.85 14.84 -28.26
CA SER A 224 -0.35 13.98 -29.34
C SER A 224 -1.17 12.70 -29.29
N ASP A 225 -2.16 12.63 -30.17
CA ASP A 225 -3.21 11.60 -30.30
C ASP A 225 -2.68 10.23 -30.76
N SER A 226 -1.55 9.74 -30.23
CA SER A 226 -1.11 8.38 -30.52
C SER A 226 -1.41 7.47 -29.33
N LEU A 227 -2.33 6.53 -29.54
CA LEU A 227 -2.65 5.44 -28.60
C LEU A 227 -1.40 4.60 -28.26
N ALA A 228 -0.38 4.65 -29.12
CA ALA A 228 0.95 4.10 -28.89
C ALA A 228 1.73 4.87 -27.82
N GLU A 229 1.73 6.21 -27.83
CA GLU A 229 2.36 7.02 -26.78
C GLU A 229 1.70 6.80 -25.43
N HIS A 230 0.36 6.78 -25.36
CA HIS A 230 -0.32 6.48 -24.09
C HIS A 230 0.07 5.09 -23.55
N ARG A 231 0.16 4.07 -24.41
CA ARG A 231 0.62 2.73 -24.00
C ARG A 231 2.08 2.75 -23.53
N LEU A 232 2.94 3.48 -24.22
CA LEU A 232 4.34 3.61 -23.88
C LEU A 232 4.53 4.31 -22.53
N GLN A 233 3.73 5.34 -22.25
CA GLN A 233 3.73 6.03 -20.96
C GLN A 233 3.22 5.16 -19.81
N VAL A 234 2.18 4.35 -20.02
CA VAL A 234 1.71 3.38 -19.01
C VAL A 234 2.81 2.38 -18.71
N LEU A 235 3.48 1.85 -19.76
CA LEU A 235 4.61 0.94 -19.61
C LEU A 235 5.80 1.60 -18.89
N GLU A 236 6.14 2.83 -19.21
CA GLU A 236 7.19 3.58 -18.51
C GLU A 236 6.84 3.83 -17.04
N ALA A 237 5.57 4.09 -16.74
CA ALA A 237 5.10 4.23 -15.37
C ALA A 237 5.18 2.89 -14.59
N GLU A 238 4.80 1.78 -15.20
CA GLU A 238 4.94 0.44 -14.63
C GLU A 238 6.41 0.06 -14.43
N VAL A 239 7.29 0.38 -15.37
CA VAL A 239 8.74 0.14 -15.25
C VAL A 239 9.35 0.99 -14.13
N GLU A 240 8.97 2.26 -14.04
CA GLU A 240 9.46 3.14 -12.97
C GLU A 240 8.94 2.71 -11.60
N PHE A 241 7.69 2.23 -11.54
CA PHE A 241 7.12 1.59 -10.37
C PHE A 241 7.92 0.34 -9.95
N LEU A 242 8.23 -0.56 -10.91
CA LEU A 242 9.05 -1.74 -10.65
C LEU A 242 10.45 -1.38 -10.18
N LYS A 243 11.08 -0.35 -10.77
CA LYS A 243 12.38 0.15 -10.30
C LYS A 243 12.30 0.67 -8.87
N GLN A 244 11.28 1.47 -8.53
CA GLN A 244 11.10 1.96 -7.17
C GLN A 244 10.89 0.81 -6.20
N LEU A 245 10.03 -0.15 -6.53
CA LEU A 245 9.76 -1.35 -5.73
C LEU A 245 11.04 -2.19 -5.49
N LEU A 246 11.95 -2.23 -6.47
CA LEU A 246 13.23 -2.92 -6.38
C LEU A 246 14.31 -2.14 -5.62
N LEU A 247 14.24 -0.79 -5.61
CA LEU A 247 15.27 0.08 -5.05
C LEU A 247 14.95 0.57 -3.63
N THR A 248 13.70 0.50 -3.17
CA THR A 248 13.29 0.96 -1.82
C THR A 248 13.14 -0.16 -0.80
N ARG A 249 13.42 -1.43 -1.14
CA ARG A 249 13.46 -2.51 -0.16
C ARG A 249 14.81 -2.52 0.58
N PRO A 250 14.84 -2.58 1.92
CA PRO A 250 16.08 -2.73 2.67
C PRO A 250 16.74 -4.07 2.33
N ASP A 251 18.06 -4.05 2.13
CA ASP A 251 18.91 -5.15 1.65
C ASP A 251 18.93 -6.40 2.57
N ASP A 252 18.32 -6.36 3.75
CA ASP A 252 18.51 -7.40 4.79
C ASP A 252 17.50 -8.56 4.76
N THR A 253 16.54 -8.62 3.83
CA THR A 253 15.53 -9.72 3.80
C THR A 253 15.18 -10.30 2.43
N ALA A 254 16.04 -10.18 1.41
CA ALA A 254 15.83 -10.89 0.15
C ALA A 254 16.54 -12.26 0.14
N PRO A 255 15.85 -13.40 0.40
CA PRO A 255 16.48 -14.70 0.23
C PRO A 255 16.68 -14.95 -1.26
N ALA A 256 17.78 -15.62 -1.61
CA ALA A 256 18.33 -15.94 -2.93
C ALA A 256 17.36 -16.34 -4.08
N ARG A 257 16.07 -16.57 -3.81
CA ARG A 257 15.01 -16.72 -4.83
C ARG A 257 14.65 -15.41 -5.54
N LEU A 258 14.82 -14.26 -4.89
CA LEU A 258 14.52 -12.95 -5.49
C LEU A 258 15.59 -12.49 -6.49
N ASP A 259 16.87 -12.86 -6.33
CA ASP A 259 17.93 -12.55 -7.31
C ASP A 259 17.78 -13.34 -8.61
N LEU A 260 17.33 -14.59 -8.51
CA LEU A 260 16.95 -15.42 -9.67
C LEU A 260 15.76 -14.81 -10.41
N PHE A 261 14.69 -14.43 -9.68
CA PHE A 261 13.51 -13.80 -10.29
C PHE A 261 13.80 -12.42 -10.88
N LYS A 262 14.68 -11.64 -10.24
CA LYS A 262 15.15 -10.32 -10.69
C LYS A 262 15.92 -10.42 -12.00
N THR A 263 16.77 -11.44 -12.16
CA THR A 263 17.55 -11.64 -13.38
C THR A 263 16.67 -12.12 -14.53
N GLU A 264 15.73 -13.02 -14.25
CA GLU A 264 14.81 -13.56 -15.27
C GLU A 264 13.80 -12.52 -15.75
N VAL A 265 13.18 -11.74 -14.85
CA VAL A 265 12.21 -10.70 -15.24
C VAL A 265 12.88 -9.55 -15.98
N ILE A 266 14.06 -9.10 -15.55
CA ILE A 266 14.82 -8.06 -16.27
C ILE A 266 15.25 -8.56 -17.66
N GLY A 267 15.65 -9.83 -17.76
CA GLY A 267 15.96 -10.48 -19.04
C GLY A 267 14.75 -10.51 -19.99
N LEU A 268 13.60 -10.99 -19.50
CA LEU A 268 12.35 -11.08 -20.26
C LEU A 268 11.85 -9.71 -20.73
N CYS A 269 11.87 -8.70 -19.85
CA CYS A 269 11.49 -7.34 -20.21
C CYS A 269 12.47 -6.73 -21.23
N SER A 270 13.77 -6.99 -21.10
CA SER A 270 14.78 -6.49 -22.05
C SER A 270 14.66 -7.14 -23.42
N GLU A 271 14.35 -8.44 -23.48
CA GLU A 271 14.09 -9.15 -24.72
C GLU A 271 12.80 -8.68 -25.39
N MET A 272 11.71 -8.50 -24.63
CA MET A 272 10.45 -7.97 -25.14
C MET A 272 10.61 -6.54 -25.69
N LEU A 273 11.32 -5.67 -24.98
CA LEU A 273 11.60 -4.30 -25.45
C LEU A 273 12.46 -4.31 -26.72
N SER A 274 13.44 -5.21 -26.80
CA SER A 274 14.27 -5.36 -28.00
C SER A 274 13.46 -5.86 -29.20
N LEU A 275 12.55 -6.81 -28.98
CA LEU A 275 11.65 -7.33 -30.01
C LEU A 275 10.66 -6.25 -30.48
N GLN A 276 10.06 -5.49 -29.56
CA GLN A 276 9.16 -4.39 -29.91
C GLN A 276 9.89 -3.28 -30.66
N ARG A 277 11.13 -2.97 -30.28
CA ARG A 277 11.97 -1.99 -30.99
C ARG A 277 12.25 -2.43 -32.43
N VAL A 278 12.65 -3.67 -32.64
CA VAL A 278 12.90 -4.21 -34.00
C VAL A 278 11.61 -4.21 -34.83
N GLN A 279 10.47 -4.52 -34.21
CA GLN A 279 9.18 -4.51 -34.89
C GLN A 279 8.77 -3.09 -35.31
N LEU A 280 8.95 -2.09 -34.45
CA LEU A 280 8.71 -0.68 -34.75
C LEU A 280 9.69 -0.15 -35.83
N GLU A 281 10.97 -0.51 -35.77
CA GLU A 281 11.96 -0.15 -36.80
C GLU A 281 11.58 -0.71 -38.18
N ARG A 282 11.08 -1.96 -38.22
CA ARG A 282 10.57 -2.58 -39.46
C ARG A 282 9.32 -1.89 -39.99
N GLU A 283 8.37 -1.56 -39.13
CA GLU A 283 7.17 -0.82 -39.54
C GLU A 283 7.51 0.58 -40.06
N PHE A 284 8.48 1.25 -39.44
CA PHE A 284 8.95 2.56 -39.87
C PHE A 284 9.66 2.49 -41.23
N GLN A 285 10.53 1.50 -41.45
CA GLN A 285 11.17 1.28 -42.75
C GLN A 285 10.16 0.90 -43.85
N ALA A 286 9.16 0.07 -43.52
CA ALA A 286 8.10 -0.27 -44.46
C ALA A 286 7.26 0.97 -44.86
N ARG A 287 7.01 1.90 -43.93
CA ARG A 287 6.32 3.16 -44.21
C ARG A 287 7.16 4.12 -45.06
N LEU A 288 8.47 4.20 -44.80
CA LEU A 288 9.40 4.97 -45.63
C LEU A 288 9.50 4.41 -47.05
N ALA A 289 9.55 3.09 -47.21
CA ALA A 289 9.56 2.42 -48.51
C ALA A 289 8.22 2.55 -49.26
N ALA A 290 7.10 2.70 -48.53
CA ALA A 290 5.77 2.91 -49.11
C ALA A 290 5.46 4.37 -49.49
N HIS A 291 6.36 5.32 -49.20
CA HIS A 291 6.30 6.68 -49.75
C HIS A 291 7.10 6.74 -51.05
N PRO A 292 6.46 6.69 -52.23
CA PRO A 292 7.17 6.95 -53.47
C PRO A 292 7.65 8.40 -53.45
N THR A 293 8.94 8.60 -53.68
CA THR A 293 9.53 9.90 -53.99
C THR A 293 8.81 10.49 -55.21
N SER A 294 7.90 11.42 -54.96
CA SER A 294 7.33 12.32 -55.97
C SER A 294 8.41 13.32 -56.38
N ASP A 295 9.43 12.85 -57.09
CA ASP A 295 10.49 13.70 -57.64
C ASP A 295 11.04 13.09 -58.94
N ALA A 296 10.17 12.90 -59.93
CA ALA A 296 10.57 12.67 -61.33
C ALA A 296 9.42 12.87 -62.33
N ALA A 297 8.75 14.02 -62.34
CA ALA A 297 7.90 14.40 -63.48
C ALA A 297 7.67 15.92 -63.57
N ASN A 298 8.75 16.72 -63.46
CA ASN A 298 8.70 18.12 -63.88
C ASN A 298 9.93 18.49 -64.70
N ARG A 299 10.08 17.84 -65.86
CA ARG A 299 10.89 18.32 -66.98
C ARG A 299 10.23 17.87 -68.27
N ASN A 300 9.41 18.74 -68.85
CA ASN A 300 9.34 19.02 -70.29
C ASN A 300 8.25 20.07 -70.57
N VAL A 301 8.69 21.33 -70.65
CA VAL A 301 8.16 22.41 -71.50
C VAL A 301 9.44 23.14 -71.97
N PRO A 302 9.66 23.40 -73.26
CA PRO A 302 8.70 23.94 -74.22
C PRO A 302 8.30 23.04 -75.39
#